data_AF-A0A7W9YEP1-F1
#
_entry.id   AF-A0A7W9YEP1-F1
#
_cell.length_a   1.000
_cell.length_b   1.000
_cell.length_c   1.000
_cell.angle_alpha   90.00
_cell.angle_beta   90.00
_cell.angle_gamma   90.00
#
_symmetry.space_group_name_H-M   'P 1'
#
loop_
_entity.id
_entity.type
_entity.pdbx_description
1 polymer ?
#
loop_
_entity_poly.entity_id
_entity_poly.type
_entity_poly.pdbx_seq_one_letter_code
_entity_poly.pdbx_strand_id
1 'polypeptide(L)'
;MPTDPPIHPAVSMTNPAGETVRIDVAMAPVISELWRLQFETVACCQNVGEATAGVRSRTGPVRKYQDKYGDRFIAYHAGYALVKMPTNDACRLADLLLPTSFQDRLRRRWRPDSWRMHVPLICDDGASGPSRYALLHFPDKQIPELTNTLKGIDLS
;
A
#
# COMPACT_ATOMS: atom_id res chain seq x y z
N MET A 1 17.25 -6.06 -12.39
CA MET A 1 16.71 -4.90 -13.13
C MET A 1 17.08 -3.65 -12.35
N PRO A 2 17.52 -2.55 -12.99
CA PRO A 2 17.74 -1.30 -12.27
C PRO A 2 16.38 -0.85 -11.73
N THR A 3 16.27 -0.70 -10.41
CA THR A 3 15.09 -0.11 -9.79
C THR A 3 15.14 1.39 -10.05
N ASP A 4 14.01 1.97 -10.47
CA ASP A 4 13.91 3.42 -10.59
C ASP A 4 14.37 4.09 -9.28
N PRO A 5 15.11 5.21 -9.36
CA PRO A 5 15.62 5.87 -8.18
C PRO A 5 14.45 6.23 -7.25
N PRO A 6 14.60 5.99 -5.94
CA PRO A 6 13.53 6.18 -4.97
C PRO A 6 13.00 7.63 -5.03
N ILE A 7 11.68 7.77 -4.98
CA ILE A 7 11.02 9.08 -5.05
C ILE A 7 10.96 9.74 -3.67
N HIS A 8 10.98 8.92 -2.61
CA HIS A 8 10.99 9.35 -1.22
C HIS A 8 12.29 8.97 -0.51
N PRO A 9 12.64 9.68 0.58
CA PRO A 9 13.57 9.15 1.56
C PRO A 9 13.09 7.78 2.02
N ALA A 10 14.01 6.82 2.08
CA ALA A 10 13.71 5.47 2.53
C ALA A 10 14.78 4.99 3.50
N VAL A 11 14.38 4.14 4.44
CA VAL A 11 15.23 3.51 5.44
C VAL A 11 15.40 2.03 5.13
N SER A 12 16.56 1.49 5.51
CA SER A 12 16.78 0.05 5.45
C SER A 12 16.18 -0.62 6.68
N MET A 13 15.42 -1.68 6.48
CA MET A 13 14.83 -2.50 7.54
C MET A 13 15.02 -3.98 7.21
N THR A 14 15.08 -4.83 8.22
CA THR A 14 15.08 -6.29 8.02
C THR A 14 13.64 -6.79 8.04
N ASN A 15 13.19 -7.43 6.96
CA ASN A 15 11.87 -8.06 6.91
C ASN A 15 11.86 -9.37 7.74
N PRO A 16 10.67 -9.97 7.98
CA PRO A 16 10.57 -11.23 8.74
C PRO A 16 11.31 -12.42 8.12
N ALA A 17 11.62 -12.37 6.83
CA ALA A 17 12.42 -13.38 6.15
C ALA A 17 13.94 -13.19 6.34
N GLY A 18 14.36 -12.13 7.05
CA GLY A 18 15.77 -11.80 7.30
C GLY A 18 16.42 -10.96 6.21
N GLU A 19 15.66 -10.51 5.21
CA GLU A 19 16.18 -9.73 4.08
C GLU A 19 16.21 -8.24 4.41
N THR A 20 17.25 -7.54 3.95
CA THR A 20 17.29 -6.07 4.03
C THR A 20 16.48 -5.46 2.89
N VAL A 21 15.44 -4.71 3.24
CA VAL A 21 14.56 -4.01 2.29
C VAL A 21 14.57 -2.50 2.56
N ARG A 22 14.27 -1.71 1.53
CA ARG A 22 14.15 -0.25 1.62
C ARG A 22 12.68 0.14 1.72
N ILE A 23 12.31 0.85 2.77
CA ILE A 23 10.93 1.27 3.05
C ILE A 23 10.87 2.79 3.16
N ASP A 24 9.86 3.41 2.54
CA ASP A 24 9.61 4.85 2.66
C ASP A 24 9.56 5.25 4.14
N VAL A 25 10.27 6.31 4.53
CA VAL A 25 10.42 6.71 5.94
C VAL A 25 9.08 6.84 6.65
N ALA A 26 8.08 7.42 5.97
CA ALA A 26 6.75 7.58 6.54
C ALA A 26 6.00 6.25 6.73
N MET A 27 6.25 5.26 5.88
CA MET A 27 5.62 3.93 5.96
C MET A 27 6.33 2.98 6.92
N ALA A 28 7.61 3.22 7.22
CA ALA A 28 8.42 2.35 8.07
C ALA A 28 7.74 1.97 9.40
N PRO A 29 7.10 2.88 10.14
CA PRO A 29 6.38 2.53 11.37
C PRO A 29 5.20 1.57 11.11
N VAL A 30 4.38 1.81 10.08
CA VAL A 30 3.25 0.92 9.74
C VAL A 30 3.75 -0.46 9.35
N ILE A 31 4.77 -0.53 8.48
CA ILE A 31 5.35 -1.80 8.03
C ILE A 31 5.96 -2.58 9.19
N SER A 32 6.65 -1.89 10.11
CA SER A 32 7.20 -2.51 11.32
C SER A 32 6.11 -3.16 12.18
N GLU A 33 4.99 -2.47 12.40
CA GLU A 33 3.88 -3.02 13.20
C GLU A 33 3.15 -4.16 12.50
N LEU A 34 2.96 -4.06 11.18
CA LEU A 34 2.40 -5.16 10.40
C LEU A 34 3.28 -6.42 10.51
N TRP A 35 4.59 -6.28 10.40
CA TRP A 35 5.52 -7.40 10.59
C TRP A 35 5.53 -7.94 12.02
N ARG A 36 5.48 -7.06 13.03
CA ARG A 36 5.33 -7.47 14.44
C ARG A 36 4.08 -8.33 14.61
N LEU A 37 2.98 -7.93 13.98
CA LEU A 37 1.70 -8.64 13.98
C LEU A 37 1.63 -9.81 12.98
N GLN A 38 2.78 -10.26 12.46
CA GLN A 38 2.92 -11.39 11.54
C GLN A 38 2.11 -11.27 10.24
N PHE A 39 1.92 -10.05 9.73
CA PHE A 39 1.44 -9.82 8.37
C PHE A 39 2.61 -9.81 7.39
N GLU A 40 2.42 -10.41 6.22
CA GLU A 40 3.34 -10.29 5.10
C GLU A 40 3.08 -8.98 4.35
N THR A 41 4.15 -8.30 3.93
CA THR A 41 4.07 -7.15 3.01
C THR A 41 5.06 -7.34 1.88
N VAL A 42 4.70 -6.88 0.69
CA VAL A 42 5.48 -7.05 -0.54
C VAL A 42 6.07 -5.73 -1.02
N ALA A 43 5.28 -4.67 -0.97
CA ALA A 43 5.71 -3.33 -1.34
C ALA A 43 4.84 -2.30 -0.62
N CYS A 44 5.34 -1.08 -0.49
CA CYS A 44 4.55 0.03 0.02
C CYS A 44 4.97 1.35 -0.63
N CYS A 45 4.11 2.36 -0.52
CA CYS A 45 4.39 3.72 -0.91
C CYS A 45 3.68 4.67 0.05
N GLN A 46 4.35 5.71 0.50
CA GLN A 46 3.76 6.70 1.41
C GLN A 46 2.70 7.58 0.73
N ASN A 47 2.79 7.83 -0.58
CA ASN A 47 1.86 8.67 -1.35
C ASN A 47 1.87 8.31 -2.85
N VAL A 48 1.13 7.27 -3.23
CA VAL A 48 1.21 6.61 -4.54
C VAL A 48 0.87 7.50 -5.73
N GLY A 49 -0.06 8.45 -5.59
CA GLY A 49 -0.39 9.42 -6.63
C GLY A 49 0.80 10.34 -6.96
N GLU A 50 1.36 10.95 -5.93
CA GLU A 50 2.52 11.84 -6.00
C GLU A 50 3.78 11.09 -6.45
N ALA A 51 3.99 9.86 -5.97
CA ALA A 51 5.06 9.00 -6.42
C ALA A 51 4.93 8.72 -7.94
N THR A 52 3.74 8.34 -8.41
CA THR A 52 3.48 8.08 -9.82
C THR A 52 3.72 9.32 -10.69
N ALA A 53 3.31 10.50 -10.21
CA ALA A 53 3.60 11.78 -10.87
C ALA A 53 5.12 12.05 -10.93
N GLY A 54 5.83 11.78 -9.83
CA GLY A 54 7.28 11.88 -9.74
C GLY A 54 8.00 10.99 -10.75
N VAL A 55 7.64 9.71 -10.87
CA VAL A 55 8.21 8.79 -11.88
C VAL A 55 7.99 9.38 -13.26
N ARG A 56 6.74 9.72 -13.59
CA ARG A 56 6.36 10.21 -14.93
C ARG A 56 7.10 11.48 -15.31
N SER A 57 7.34 12.39 -14.36
CA SER A 57 8.11 13.61 -14.60
C SER A 57 9.59 13.33 -14.96
N ARG A 58 10.16 12.22 -14.47
CA ARG A 58 11.57 11.84 -14.68
C ARG A 58 11.76 10.95 -15.91
N THR A 59 10.86 10.01 -16.13
CA THR A 59 10.99 9.01 -17.22
C THR A 59 10.24 9.42 -18.49
N GLY A 60 9.45 10.48 -18.42
CA GLY A 60 8.58 10.92 -19.51
C GLY A 60 7.34 10.03 -19.68
N PRO A 61 6.52 10.32 -20.70
CA PRO A 61 5.36 9.52 -21.05
C PRO A 61 5.71 8.04 -21.29
N VAL A 62 5.30 7.13 -20.40
CA VAL A 62 5.45 5.69 -20.61
C VAL A 62 4.39 5.27 -21.62
N ARG A 63 4.82 4.79 -22.81
CA ARG A 63 4.00 4.24 -23.92
C ARG A 63 2.56 4.77 -24.01
N LYS A 64 2.23 5.52 -25.08
CA LYS A 64 0.92 6.08 -25.54
C LYS A 64 -0.41 5.60 -24.90
N TYR A 65 -0.56 4.33 -24.49
CA TYR A 65 -1.74 3.81 -23.79
C TYR A 65 -1.74 4.07 -22.27
N GLN A 66 -0.59 4.07 -21.59
CA GLN A 66 -0.46 4.35 -20.16
C GLN A 66 -0.60 5.86 -19.86
N ASP A 67 -0.18 6.73 -20.78
CA ASP A 67 -0.37 8.18 -20.63
C ASP A 67 -1.81 8.63 -20.63
N LYS A 68 -2.69 7.98 -21.39
CA LYS A 68 -4.09 8.43 -21.55
C LYS A 68 -4.87 8.42 -20.23
N TYR A 69 -4.47 7.56 -19.29
CA TYR A 69 -5.13 7.42 -17.99
C TYR A 69 -4.21 7.74 -16.81
N GLY A 70 -2.92 8.02 -17.05
CA GLY A 70 -1.94 8.34 -16.01
C GLY A 70 -2.36 9.53 -15.14
N ASP A 71 -2.84 10.62 -15.74
CA ASP A 71 -3.30 11.80 -14.99
C ASP A 71 -4.50 11.50 -14.09
N ARG A 72 -5.43 10.67 -14.58
CA ARG A 72 -6.60 10.26 -13.79
C ARG A 72 -6.18 9.36 -12.63
N PHE A 73 -5.23 8.47 -12.85
CA PHE A 73 -4.69 7.61 -11.79
C PHE A 73 -3.97 8.44 -10.71
N ILE A 74 -3.11 9.36 -11.13
CA ILE A 74 -2.38 10.28 -10.24
C ILE A 74 -3.38 11.08 -9.41
N ALA A 75 -4.38 11.72 -10.05
CA ALA A 75 -5.38 12.52 -9.36
C ALA A 75 -6.25 11.68 -8.40
N TYR A 76 -6.63 10.47 -8.82
CA TYR A 76 -7.49 9.60 -8.01
C TYR A 76 -6.79 9.05 -6.75
N HIS A 77 -5.46 8.89 -6.80
CA HIS A 77 -4.64 8.40 -5.70
C HIS A 77 -3.77 9.49 -5.03
N ALA A 78 -4.03 10.77 -5.32
CA ALA A 78 -3.38 11.87 -4.62
C ALA A 78 -3.69 11.81 -3.12
N GLY A 79 -2.66 11.93 -2.28
CA GLY A 79 -2.77 11.81 -0.82
C GLY A 79 -3.15 10.41 -0.33
N TYR A 80 -2.98 9.36 -1.14
CA TYR A 80 -3.17 7.98 -0.71
C TYR A 80 -1.82 7.26 -0.53
N ALA A 81 -1.62 6.65 0.63
CA ALA A 81 -0.62 5.62 0.83
C ALA A 81 -1.09 4.28 0.21
N LEU A 82 -0.14 3.39 -0.04
CA LEU A 82 -0.36 2.05 -0.57
C LEU A 82 0.44 1.02 0.22
N VAL A 83 -0.18 -0.11 0.54
CA VAL A 83 0.49 -1.36 0.93
C VAL A 83 0.05 -2.47 -0.02
N LYS A 84 1.02 -3.14 -0.64
CA LYS A 84 0.82 -4.40 -1.36
C LYS A 84 1.14 -5.54 -0.41
N MET A 85 0.19 -6.47 -0.24
CA MET A 85 0.30 -7.62 0.66
C MET A 85 -0.53 -8.79 0.14
N PRO A 86 -0.37 -10.02 0.65
CA PRO A 86 -1.25 -11.13 0.30
C PRO A 86 -2.72 -10.77 0.56
N THR A 87 -3.62 -11.21 -0.32
CA THR A 87 -5.05 -10.88 -0.25
C THR A 87 -5.67 -11.34 1.07
N ASN A 88 -5.28 -12.53 1.56
CA ASN A 88 -5.76 -13.04 2.85
C ASN A 88 -5.32 -12.17 4.03
N ASP A 89 -4.07 -11.69 4.00
CA ASP A 89 -3.53 -10.79 5.03
C ASP A 89 -4.20 -9.41 4.98
N ALA A 90 -4.53 -8.89 3.80
CA ALA A 90 -5.28 -7.65 3.68
C ALA A 90 -6.69 -7.77 4.30
N CYS A 91 -7.37 -8.90 4.08
CA CYS A 91 -8.64 -9.19 4.74
C CYS A 91 -8.49 -9.31 6.25
N ARG A 92 -7.49 -10.07 6.73
CA ARG A 92 -7.19 -10.22 8.15
C ARG A 92 -6.88 -8.88 8.81
N LEU A 93 -6.18 -7.98 8.12
CA LEU A 93 -5.90 -6.63 8.61
C LEU A 93 -7.20 -5.82 8.73
N ALA A 94 -8.10 -5.92 7.75
CA ALA A 94 -9.41 -5.27 7.84
C ALA A 94 -10.19 -5.78 9.06
N ASP A 95 -10.26 -7.10 9.25
CA ASP A 95 -10.93 -7.72 10.40
C ASP A 95 -10.34 -7.28 11.74
N LEU A 96 -9.00 -7.21 11.80
CA LEU A 96 -8.27 -6.73 12.98
C LEU A 96 -8.59 -5.26 13.31
N LEU A 97 -8.84 -4.43 12.31
CA LEU A 97 -9.12 -3.00 12.46
C LEU A 97 -10.61 -2.69 12.65
N LEU A 98 -11.53 -3.60 12.32
CA LEU A 98 -12.97 -3.43 12.53
C LEU A 98 -13.42 -3.11 13.97
N PRO A 99 -12.77 -3.58 15.04
CA PRO A 99 -13.10 -3.17 16.41
C PRO A 99 -12.44 -1.85 16.85
N THR A 100 -11.72 -1.15 15.98
CA THR A 100 -10.94 0.07 16.32
C THR A 100 -11.60 1.35 15.79
N SER A 101 -10.94 2.51 15.96
CA SER A 101 -11.37 3.79 15.38
C SER A 101 -11.47 3.77 13.84
N PHE A 102 -10.85 2.79 13.17
CA PHE A 102 -10.89 2.63 11.72
C PHE A 102 -12.17 1.98 11.19
N GLN A 103 -13.05 1.46 12.07
CA GLN A 103 -14.28 0.76 11.67
C GLN A 103 -15.08 1.50 10.59
N ASP A 104 -15.35 2.78 10.81
CA ASP A 104 -16.15 3.61 9.90
C ASP A 104 -15.46 3.81 8.54
N ARG A 105 -14.13 3.94 8.53
CA ARG A 105 -13.30 4.13 7.32
C ARG A 105 -13.21 2.86 6.47
N LEU A 106 -13.34 1.69 7.09
CA LEU A 106 -13.37 0.39 6.44
C LEU A 106 -14.75 0.04 5.90
N ARG A 107 -15.82 0.42 6.60
CA ARG A 107 -17.21 0.12 6.20
C ARG A 107 -17.75 1.04 5.12
N ARG A 108 -17.38 2.33 5.15
CA ARG A 108 -17.89 3.31 4.19
C ARG A 108 -17.15 3.19 2.87
N ARG A 109 -17.92 3.09 1.79
CA ARG A 109 -17.39 3.12 0.43
C ARG A 109 -17.31 4.57 -0.05
N TRP A 110 -16.27 4.88 -0.83
CA TRP A 110 -16.15 6.11 -1.64
C TRP A 110 -16.12 7.44 -0.88
N ARG A 111 -15.73 7.46 0.41
CA ARG A 111 -15.42 8.70 1.12
C ARG A 111 -13.94 9.07 0.98
N PRO A 112 -13.57 10.35 1.16
CA PRO A 112 -12.16 10.77 1.14
C PRO A 112 -11.30 10.07 2.19
N ASP A 113 -11.88 9.67 3.32
CA ASP A 113 -11.21 8.96 4.41
C ASP A 113 -11.29 7.42 4.30
N SER A 114 -12.03 6.91 3.31
CA SER A 114 -12.24 5.48 3.11
C SER A 114 -10.99 4.74 2.64
N TRP A 115 -10.84 3.53 3.14
CA TRP A 115 -9.88 2.55 2.62
C TRP A 115 -10.42 1.90 1.35
N ARG A 116 -9.50 1.49 0.48
CA ARG A 116 -9.83 0.84 -0.80
C ARG A 116 -8.89 -0.33 -1.04
N MET A 117 -9.45 -1.48 -1.35
CA MET A 117 -8.68 -2.64 -1.75
C MET A 117 -8.93 -2.92 -3.23
N HIS A 118 -7.84 -3.05 -4.00
CA HIS A 118 -7.90 -3.52 -5.37
C HIS A 118 -7.16 -4.85 -5.48
N VAL A 119 -7.85 -5.89 -5.96
CA VAL A 119 -7.26 -7.20 -6.26
C VAL A 119 -7.34 -7.37 -7.78
N PRO A 120 -6.21 -7.20 -8.50
CA PRO A 120 -6.21 -7.34 -9.95
C PRO A 120 -6.64 -8.75 -10.37
N LEU A 121 -7.37 -8.86 -11.47
CA LEU A 121 -7.50 -10.13 -12.18
C LEU A 121 -6.21 -10.38 -12.97
N ILE A 122 -5.67 -11.59 -12.85
CA ILE A 122 -4.50 -12.03 -13.59
C ILE A 122 -4.92 -13.22 -14.45
N CYS A 123 -4.45 -13.21 -15.69
CA CYS A 123 -4.59 -14.31 -16.64
C CYS A 123 -3.19 -14.73 -17.05
N ASP A 124 -2.68 -15.78 -16.42
CA ASP A 124 -1.38 -16.37 -16.74
C ASP A 124 -1.59 -17.85 -17.10
N ASP A 125 -0.74 -18.38 -18.00
CA ASP A 125 -0.73 -19.73 -18.60
C ASP A 125 -1.62 -20.78 -17.92
N GLY A 126 -2.89 -20.82 -18.35
CA GLY A 126 -3.84 -21.89 -18.02
C GLY A 126 -4.85 -21.60 -16.89
N ALA A 127 -4.74 -20.47 -16.18
CA ALA A 127 -5.74 -20.09 -15.18
C ALA A 127 -5.99 -18.57 -15.14
N SER A 128 -7.28 -18.22 -15.01
CA SER A 128 -7.70 -16.84 -14.76
C SER A 128 -8.24 -16.73 -13.34
N GLY A 129 -7.91 -15.64 -12.65
CA GLY A 129 -8.39 -15.44 -11.28
C GLY A 129 -7.90 -14.16 -10.64
N PRO A 130 -8.40 -13.85 -9.43
CA PRO A 130 -7.85 -12.75 -8.64
C PRO A 130 -6.38 -13.02 -8.30
N SER A 131 -5.59 -11.96 -8.29
CA SER A 131 -4.22 -11.99 -7.80
C SER A 131 -4.19 -12.49 -6.35
N ARG A 132 -3.12 -13.22 -6.01
CA ARG A 132 -2.79 -13.52 -4.62
C ARG A 132 -2.42 -12.28 -3.80
N TYR A 133 -2.21 -11.14 -4.45
CA TYR A 133 -1.85 -9.88 -3.80
C TYR A 133 -2.95 -8.83 -3.96
N ALA A 134 -3.24 -8.17 -2.85
CA ALA A 134 -4.09 -6.99 -2.78
C ALA A 134 -3.23 -5.72 -2.81
N LEU A 135 -3.80 -4.65 -3.37
CA LEU A 135 -3.31 -3.28 -3.29
C LEU A 135 -4.23 -2.50 -2.37
N LEU A 136 -3.81 -2.31 -1.12
CA LEU A 136 -4.57 -1.63 -0.08
C LEU A 136 -4.17 -0.16 -0.02
N HIS A 137 -5.12 0.70 -0.39
CA HIS A 137 -4.96 2.14 -0.42
C HIS A 137 -5.71 2.78 0.74
N PHE A 138 -5.06 3.73 1.41
CA PHE A 138 -5.68 4.55 2.46
C PHE A 138 -5.06 5.95 2.46
N PRO A 139 -5.76 6.98 2.97
CA PRO A 139 -5.20 8.33 3.00
C PRO A 139 -3.91 8.41 3.81
N ASP A 140 -2.88 9.04 3.26
CA ASP A 140 -1.54 9.14 3.86
C ASP A 140 -1.55 9.81 5.24
N LYS A 141 -2.45 10.77 5.46
CA LYS A 141 -2.67 11.42 6.76
C LYS A 141 -3.08 10.46 7.87
N GLN A 142 -3.54 9.25 7.54
CA GLN A 142 -3.91 8.22 8.52
C GLN A 142 -2.73 7.37 8.98
N ILE A 143 -1.55 7.49 8.37
CA ILE A 143 -0.34 6.70 8.73
C ILE A 143 -0.02 6.80 10.24
N PRO A 144 0.01 7.99 10.89
CA PRO A 144 0.33 8.07 12.31
C PRO A 144 -0.71 7.41 13.21
N GLU A 145 -2.00 7.61 12.92
CA GLU A 145 -3.10 7.00 13.66
C GLU A 145 -3.08 5.48 13.50
N LEU A 146 -2.92 4.98 12.26
CA LEU A 146 -2.82 3.56 11.96
C LEU A 146 -1.65 2.92 12.72
N THR A 147 -0.49 3.55 12.71
CA THR A 147 0.68 3.08 13.46
C THR A 147 0.36 2.92 14.94
N ASN A 148 -0.27 3.94 15.55
CA ASN A 148 -0.61 3.90 16.98
C ASN A 148 -1.69 2.85 17.28
N THR A 149 -2.67 2.68 16.41
CA THR A 149 -3.68 1.62 16.53
C THR A 149 -3.02 0.24 16.47
N LEU A 150 -2.15 -0.02 15.50
CA LEU A 150 -1.46 -1.32 15.38
C LEU A 150 -0.53 -1.59 16.57
N LYS A 151 0.16 -0.57 17.10
CA LYS A 151 0.97 -0.69 18.32
C LYS A 151 0.18 -1.14 19.53
N GLY A 152 -1.07 -0.67 19.67
CA GLY A 152 -1.94 -1.02 20.79
C GLY A 152 -2.54 -2.42 20.72
N ILE A 153 -2.23 -3.20 19.68
CA ILE A 153 -2.73 -4.57 19.51
C ILE A 153 -1.72 -5.56 20.08
N ASP A 154 -2.12 -6.26 21.13
CA ASP A 154 -1.34 -7.34 21.73
C ASP A 154 -1.55 -8.67 20.98
N LEU A 155 -0.47 -9.45 20.85
CA LEU A 155 -0.52 -10.82 20.37
C LEU A 155 -0.85 -11.73 21.56
N SER A 156 -2.13 -12.04 21.75
CA SER A 156 -2.61 -13.00 22.75
C SER A 156 -2.33 -14.44 22.33
#